data_AF-Q1HNK2-F1
#
_entry.id   AF-Q1HNK2-F1
#
_cell.length_a   1.000
_cell.length_b   1.000
_cell.length_c   1.000
_cell.angle_alpha   90.00
_cell.angle_beta   90.00
_cell.angle_gamma   90.00
#
_symmetry.space_group_name_H-M   'P 1'
#
loop_
_entity.id
_entity.type
_entity.pdbx_description
1 polymer ?
#
loop_
_entity_poly.entity_id
_entity_poly.type
_entity_poly.pdbx_seq_one_letter_code
_entity_poly.pdbx_strand_id
1 'polypeptide(L)'
;KILLPTLMLIPTAWLTPAHMLWPTVLLHSLTISVASFTWFKNSAETGWSFLNSYMATDPVSTPLLVLSCWLLPLMILASQHHIAHEPLPRQRMYITLLTFLQFFLILAFSAIELILFYVMFEATLIPTLIIITRWGNQAQRLTAGTYFLFYTLIGSLPLLIALLYMQKITGTLSLMTLHYTPAPHSYLSGMKMWWAACLLAFLVKMPLYGLHLWLP
;
A
#
# COMPACT_ATOMS: atom_id res chain seq x y z
N LYS A 1 -12.90 -10.39 3.92
CA LYS A 1 -12.68 -11.38 5.00
C LYS A 1 -11.31 -11.23 5.67
N ILE A 2 -10.22 -10.96 4.94
CA ILE A 2 -8.86 -10.82 5.52
C ILE A 2 -8.59 -9.46 6.21
N LEU A 3 -9.28 -8.39 5.81
CA LEU A 3 -9.10 -7.05 6.41
C LEU A 3 -9.40 -6.98 7.92
N LEU A 4 -10.45 -7.67 8.39
CA LEU A 4 -10.80 -7.66 9.81
C LEU A 4 -9.72 -8.35 10.67
N PRO A 5 -9.25 -9.58 10.35
CA PRO A 5 -8.06 -10.16 10.96
C PRO A 5 -6.84 -9.24 10.93
N THR A 6 -6.56 -8.55 9.82
CA THR A 6 -5.41 -7.62 9.79
C THR A 6 -5.54 -6.47 10.78
N LEU A 7 -6.75 -5.88 10.94
CA LEU A 7 -6.97 -4.82 11.93
C LEU A 7 -6.91 -5.37 13.36
N MET A 8 -7.33 -6.61 13.59
CA MET A 8 -7.25 -7.27 14.90
C MET A 8 -5.80 -7.50 15.36
N LEU A 9 -4.78 -7.40 14.49
CA LEU A 9 -3.38 -7.39 14.95
C LEU A 9 -3.10 -6.24 15.93
N ILE A 10 -3.72 -5.08 15.75
CA ILE A 10 -3.49 -3.90 16.61
C ILE A 10 -3.91 -4.19 18.07
N PRO A 11 -5.18 -4.55 18.38
CA PRO A 11 -5.55 -4.85 19.75
C PRO A 11 -4.78 -6.05 20.30
N THR A 12 -4.45 -7.07 19.48
CA THR A 12 -3.62 -8.19 19.97
C THR A 12 -2.22 -7.72 20.40
N ALA A 13 -1.56 -6.82 19.67
CA ALA A 13 -0.25 -6.30 20.04
C ALA A 13 -0.28 -5.49 21.35
N TRP A 14 -1.38 -4.79 21.63
CA TRP A 14 -1.52 -3.95 22.82
C TRP A 14 -1.99 -4.70 24.07
N LEU A 15 -2.84 -5.71 23.90
CA LEU A 15 -3.41 -6.48 25.01
C LEU A 15 -2.50 -7.63 25.47
N THR A 16 -1.60 -8.11 24.61
CA THR A 16 -0.72 -9.24 24.94
C THR A 16 0.36 -8.88 25.96
N PRO A 17 0.70 -9.79 26.89
CA PRO A 17 1.79 -9.57 27.84
C PRO A 17 3.14 -9.52 27.12
N ALA A 18 4.07 -8.73 27.66
CA ALA A 18 5.35 -8.41 27.03
C ALA A 18 6.14 -9.64 26.55
N HIS A 19 6.22 -10.70 27.36
CA HIS A 19 6.94 -11.93 27.02
C HIS A 19 6.39 -12.63 25.77
N MET A 20 5.07 -12.57 25.54
CA MET A 20 4.40 -13.30 24.46
C MET A 20 4.09 -12.42 23.25
N LEU A 21 4.51 -11.14 23.26
CA LEU A 21 4.16 -10.18 22.22
C LEU A 21 4.65 -10.61 20.84
N TRP A 22 5.93 -10.95 20.70
CA TRP A 22 6.50 -11.34 19.41
C TRP A 22 5.95 -12.68 18.88
N PRO A 23 5.88 -13.76 19.69
CA PRO A 23 5.27 -15.02 19.24
C PRO A 23 3.79 -14.88 18.84
N THR A 24 3.00 -14.11 19.59
CA THR A 24 1.55 -13.98 19.30
C THR A 24 1.29 -13.19 18.03
N VAL A 25 1.99 -12.07 17.84
CA VAL A 25 1.87 -11.24 16.62
C VAL A 25 2.38 -12.01 15.40
N LEU A 26 3.45 -12.79 15.53
CA LEU A 26 3.97 -13.66 14.47
C LEU A 26 2.98 -14.76 14.10
N LEU A 27 2.42 -15.46 15.09
CA LEU A 27 1.43 -16.51 14.83
C LEU A 27 0.21 -15.93 14.10
N HIS A 28 -0.35 -14.84 14.62
CA HIS A 28 -1.53 -14.22 14.04
C HIS A 28 -1.27 -13.72 12.60
N SER A 29 -0.11 -13.11 12.36
CA SER A 29 0.27 -12.71 11.00
C SER A 29 0.49 -13.88 10.03
N LEU A 30 1.04 -15.00 10.49
CA LEU A 30 1.12 -16.23 9.68
C LEU A 30 -0.27 -16.80 9.36
N THR A 31 -1.21 -16.76 10.30
CA THR A 31 -2.59 -17.21 9.99
C THR A 31 -3.23 -16.35 8.91
N ILE A 32 -2.95 -15.04 8.91
CA ILE A 32 -3.40 -14.11 7.86
C ILE A 32 -2.74 -14.43 6.52
N SER A 33 -1.42 -14.68 6.49
CA SER A 33 -0.72 -14.99 5.25
C SER A 33 -1.20 -16.31 4.63
N VAL A 34 -1.42 -17.35 5.42
CA VAL A 34 -1.97 -18.62 4.94
C VAL A 34 -3.41 -18.44 4.44
N ALA A 35 -4.24 -17.69 5.17
CA ALA A 35 -5.61 -17.40 4.74
C ALA A 35 -5.65 -16.60 3.43
N SER A 36 -4.63 -15.81 3.11
CA SER A 36 -4.57 -15.03 1.86
C SER A 36 -4.56 -15.88 0.60
N PHE A 37 -4.08 -17.13 0.67
CA PHE A 37 -4.13 -18.05 -0.48
C PHE A 37 -5.56 -18.38 -0.95
N THR A 38 -6.58 -18.14 -0.12
CA THR A 38 -7.98 -18.26 -0.54
C THR A 38 -8.37 -17.31 -1.68
N TRP A 39 -7.56 -16.27 -1.95
CA TRP A 39 -7.74 -15.38 -3.09
C TRP A 39 -7.29 -15.97 -4.42
N PHE A 40 -6.44 -17.00 -4.43
CA PHE A 40 -6.15 -17.76 -5.64
C PHE A 40 -7.36 -18.63 -6.00
N LYS A 41 -8.35 -18.00 -6.63
CA LYS A 41 -9.44 -18.73 -7.29
C LYS A 41 -8.99 -19.14 -8.69
N ASN A 42 -9.54 -20.25 -9.16
CA ASN A 42 -9.19 -20.84 -10.45
C ASN A 42 -9.31 -19.81 -11.56
N SER A 43 -8.20 -19.55 -12.26
CA SER A 43 -8.04 -18.57 -13.35
C SER A 43 -8.83 -18.90 -14.61
N ALA A 44 -9.61 -19.99 -14.61
CA ALA A 44 -10.41 -20.43 -15.74
C ALA A 44 -11.66 -19.55 -15.95
N GLU A 45 -12.17 -18.88 -14.91
CA GLU A 45 -13.21 -17.87 -15.06
C GLU A 45 -12.57 -16.49 -15.11
N THR A 46 -12.43 -15.97 -16.33
CA THR A 46 -11.91 -14.64 -16.63
C THR A 46 -12.83 -13.58 -16.04
N GLY A 47 -12.58 -13.20 -14.79
CA GLY A 47 -13.40 -12.21 -14.12
C GLY A 47 -12.76 -11.72 -12.85
N TRP A 48 -12.92 -10.41 -12.64
CA TRP A 48 -12.77 -9.80 -11.34
C TRP A 48 -13.60 -10.56 -10.31
N SER A 49 -12.98 -10.99 -9.23
CA SER A 49 -13.69 -11.56 -8.10
C SER A 49 -13.96 -10.46 -7.06
N PHE A 50 -15.23 -10.12 -6.91
CA PHE A 50 -15.67 -9.05 -6.03
C PHE A 50 -15.62 -9.49 -4.56
N LEU A 51 -15.05 -8.63 -3.72
CA LEU A 51 -15.07 -8.75 -2.27
C LEU A 51 -16.20 -7.90 -1.67
N ASN A 52 -16.38 -6.68 -2.19
CA ASN A 52 -17.46 -5.76 -1.86
C ASN A 52 -17.64 -4.73 -3.01
N SER A 53 -18.60 -3.79 -2.91
CA SER A 53 -18.87 -2.77 -3.93
C SER A 53 -17.66 -1.92 -4.33
N TYR A 54 -16.72 -1.69 -3.40
CA TYR A 54 -15.52 -0.87 -3.63
C TYR A 54 -14.25 -1.71 -3.86
N MET A 55 -14.32 -3.02 -3.65
CA MET A 55 -13.14 -3.88 -3.61
C MET A 55 -13.31 -5.13 -4.46
N ALA A 56 -12.40 -5.34 -5.39
CA ALA A 56 -12.34 -6.52 -6.23
C ALA A 56 -10.90 -6.98 -6.40
N THR A 57 -10.75 -8.23 -6.82
CA THR A 57 -9.44 -8.83 -7.09
C THR A 57 -9.46 -9.44 -8.48
N ASP A 58 -8.35 -9.30 -9.19
CA ASP A 58 -8.14 -9.76 -10.56
C ASP A 58 -6.83 -10.56 -10.63
N PRO A 59 -6.49 -11.18 -11.76
CA PRO A 59 -5.27 -11.99 -11.88
C PRO A 59 -3.98 -11.23 -11.59
N VAL A 60 -3.97 -9.89 -11.71
CA VAL A 60 -2.80 -9.04 -11.45
C VAL A 60 -2.71 -8.63 -9.98
N SER A 61 -3.81 -8.21 -9.36
CA SER A 61 -3.83 -7.83 -7.94
C SER A 61 -3.71 -9.04 -7.00
N THR A 62 -4.20 -10.22 -7.38
CA THR A 62 -4.19 -11.39 -6.50
C THR A 62 -2.78 -11.82 -6.04
N PRO A 63 -1.76 -11.96 -6.90
CA PRO A 63 -0.39 -12.23 -6.44
C PRO A 63 0.17 -11.11 -5.56
N LEU A 64 -0.08 -9.84 -5.89
CA LEU A 64 0.41 -8.68 -5.12
C LEU A 64 -0.21 -8.63 -3.71
N LEU A 65 -1.50 -8.93 -3.60
CA LEU A 65 -2.23 -9.02 -2.34
C LEU A 65 -1.70 -10.15 -1.46
N VAL A 66 -1.50 -11.35 -2.03
CA VAL A 66 -0.94 -12.49 -1.30
C VAL A 66 0.49 -12.21 -0.85
N LEU A 67 1.31 -11.64 -1.74
CA LEU A 67 2.68 -11.25 -1.41
C LEU A 67 2.72 -10.25 -0.25
N SER A 68 1.86 -9.22 -0.28
CA SER A 68 1.78 -8.26 0.82
C SER A 68 1.49 -8.96 2.16
N CYS A 69 0.50 -9.88 2.19
CA CYS A 69 0.15 -10.60 3.41
C CYS A 69 1.30 -11.48 3.93
N TRP A 70 2.12 -12.01 3.03
CA TRP A 70 3.32 -12.78 3.37
C TRP A 70 4.49 -11.93 3.86
N LEU A 71 4.63 -10.69 3.38
CA LEU A 71 5.69 -9.80 3.84
C LEU A 71 5.55 -9.43 5.31
N LEU A 72 4.34 -9.30 5.85
CA LEU A 72 4.14 -8.90 7.25
C LEU A 72 4.78 -9.86 8.28
N PRO A 73 4.51 -11.19 8.28
CA PRO A 73 5.19 -12.11 9.20
C PRO A 73 6.72 -12.16 9.00
N LEU A 74 7.19 -12.02 7.75
CA LEU A 74 8.63 -11.97 7.44
C LEU A 74 9.29 -10.71 8.01
N MET A 75 8.66 -9.55 7.88
CA MET A 75 9.12 -8.29 8.47
C MET A 75 9.13 -8.34 10.01
N ILE A 76 8.10 -8.94 10.60
CA ILE A 76 8.07 -9.17 12.05
C ILE A 76 9.27 -10.01 12.47
N LEU A 77 9.52 -11.15 11.82
CA LEU A 77 10.68 -12.02 12.08
C LEU A 77 12.02 -11.27 11.95
N ALA A 78 12.22 -10.52 10.87
CA ALA A 78 13.46 -9.80 10.63
C ALA A 78 13.72 -8.68 11.67
N SER A 79 12.66 -8.01 12.14
CA SER A 79 12.76 -6.85 13.02
C SER A 79 12.88 -7.17 14.51
N GLN A 80 12.56 -8.40 14.95
CA GLN A 80 12.47 -8.76 16.38
C GLN A 80 13.76 -8.44 17.13
N HIS A 81 14.91 -8.85 16.59
CA HIS A 81 16.20 -8.68 17.26
C HIS A 81 16.60 -7.21 17.36
N HIS A 82 16.43 -6.45 16.27
CA HIS A 82 16.78 -5.03 16.22
C HIS A 82 15.93 -4.19 17.18
N ILE A 83 14.67 -4.57 17.40
CA ILE A 83 13.70 -3.79 18.20
C ILE A 83 13.63 -4.27 19.66
N ALA A 84 14.23 -5.42 19.99
CA ALA A 84 14.19 -6.00 21.33
C ALA A 84 14.68 -5.03 22.44
N HIS A 85 15.62 -4.13 22.11
CA HIS A 85 16.17 -3.16 23.06
C HIS A 85 15.31 -1.90 23.25
N GLU A 86 14.31 -1.65 22.39
CA GLU A 86 13.40 -0.51 22.54
C GLU A 86 12.37 -0.77 23.67
N PRO A 87 11.89 0.27 24.37
CA PRO A 87 10.86 0.12 25.38
C PRO A 87 9.56 -0.46 24.77
N LEU A 88 8.88 -1.31 25.54
CA LEU A 88 7.64 -2.00 25.13
C LEU A 88 6.60 -1.16 24.38
N PRO A 89 6.23 0.07 24.80
CA PRO A 89 5.27 0.88 24.04
C PRO A 89 5.75 1.21 22.63
N ARG A 90 7.06 1.36 22.41
CA ARG A 90 7.63 1.59 21.07
C ARG A 90 7.64 0.32 20.23
N GLN A 91 7.91 -0.85 20.84
CA GLN A 91 7.78 -2.12 20.14
C GLN A 91 6.34 -2.33 19.64
N ARG A 92 5.36 -2.06 20.50
CA ARG A 92 3.93 -2.10 20.14
C ARG A 92 3.59 -1.11 19.03
N MET A 93 4.07 0.13 19.13
CA MET A 93 3.86 1.15 18.11
C MET A 93 4.45 0.73 16.75
N TYR A 94 5.65 0.14 16.74
CA TYR A 94 6.26 -0.38 15.52
C TYR A 94 5.39 -1.46 14.85
N ILE A 95 4.91 -2.42 15.64
CA ILE A 95 4.00 -3.46 15.13
C ILE A 95 2.72 -2.82 14.59
N THR A 96 2.14 -1.83 15.28
CA THR A 96 0.96 -1.14 14.74
C THR A 96 1.23 -0.43 13.42
N LEU A 97 2.40 0.18 13.23
CA LEU A 97 2.77 0.82 11.97
C LEU A 97 2.93 -0.20 10.84
N LEU A 98 3.55 -1.35 11.10
CA LEU A 98 3.60 -2.46 10.13
C LEU A 98 2.20 -2.94 9.76
N THR A 99 1.29 -3.05 10.73
CA THR A 99 -0.10 -3.47 10.46
C THR A 99 -0.87 -2.43 9.65
N PHE A 100 -0.68 -1.13 9.91
CA PHE A 100 -1.30 -0.07 9.11
C PHE A 100 -0.77 -0.05 7.68
N LEU A 101 0.55 -0.24 7.51
CA LEU A 101 1.17 -0.36 6.19
C LEU A 101 0.54 -1.52 5.40
N GLN A 102 0.42 -2.70 6.02
CA GLN A 102 -0.22 -3.86 5.39
C GLN A 102 -1.70 -3.59 5.06
N PHE A 103 -2.43 -2.97 5.97
CA PHE A 103 -3.83 -2.61 5.76
C PHE A 103 -4.01 -1.70 4.54
N PHE A 104 -3.22 -0.62 4.44
CA PHE A 104 -3.28 0.29 3.29
C PHE A 104 -2.88 -0.38 1.98
N LEU A 105 -1.89 -1.28 1.99
CA LEU A 105 -1.52 -2.05 0.79
C LEU A 105 -2.66 -2.96 0.31
N ILE A 106 -3.33 -3.67 1.24
CA ILE A 106 -4.47 -4.51 0.88
C ILE A 106 -5.58 -3.67 0.27
N LEU A 107 -5.90 -2.51 0.87
CA LEU A 107 -6.92 -1.61 0.33
C LEU A 107 -6.53 -1.05 -1.04
N ALA A 108 -5.26 -0.67 -1.24
CA ALA A 108 -4.78 -0.12 -2.51
C ALA A 108 -4.89 -1.15 -3.63
N PHE A 109 -4.35 -2.37 -3.46
CA PHE A 109 -4.35 -3.36 -4.53
C PHE A 109 -5.73 -3.97 -4.82
N SER A 110 -6.70 -3.82 -3.93
CA SER A 110 -8.08 -4.30 -4.17
C SER A 110 -9.07 -3.19 -4.55
N ALA A 111 -8.65 -1.93 -4.66
CA ALA A 111 -9.55 -0.82 -4.96
C ALA A 111 -10.10 -0.87 -6.40
N ILE A 112 -11.40 -0.70 -6.55
CA ILE A 112 -12.07 -0.60 -7.87
C ILE A 112 -12.03 0.83 -8.41
N GLU A 113 -12.17 1.82 -7.52
CA GLU A 113 -12.15 3.25 -7.86
C GLU A 113 -10.73 3.80 -7.82
N LEU A 114 -10.29 4.50 -8.89
CA LEU A 114 -8.92 5.04 -8.96
C LEU A 114 -8.62 6.11 -7.89
N ILE A 115 -9.62 6.85 -7.43
CA ILE A 115 -9.44 7.80 -6.30
C ILE A 115 -9.18 7.04 -5.00
N LEU A 116 -9.89 5.93 -4.75
CA LEU A 116 -9.65 5.10 -3.57
C LEU A 116 -8.25 4.49 -3.62
N PHE A 117 -7.84 4.00 -4.80
CA PHE A 117 -6.46 3.57 -5.04
C PHE A 117 -5.48 4.68 -4.67
N TYR A 118 -5.65 5.89 -5.20
CA TYR A 118 -4.76 7.03 -4.93
C TYR A 118 -4.67 7.35 -3.43
N VAL A 119 -5.80 7.47 -2.74
CA VAL A 119 -5.81 7.81 -1.31
C VAL A 119 -5.09 6.73 -0.49
N MET A 120 -5.34 5.45 -0.76
CA MET A 120 -4.68 4.35 -0.05
C MET A 120 -3.20 4.26 -0.41
N PHE A 121 -2.84 4.51 -1.66
CA PHE A 121 -1.47 4.56 -2.15
C PHE A 121 -0.66 5.66 -1.46
N GLU A 122 -1.22 6.84 -1.26
CA GLU A 122 -0.56 7.92 -0.50
C GLU A 122 -0.60 7.67 1.02
N ALA A 123 -1.67 7.04 1.54
CA ALA A 123 -1.76 6.69 2.96
C ALA A 123 -0.63 5.75 3.40
N THR A 124 -0.09 4.90 2.50
CA THR A 124 1.08 4.07 2.82
C THR A 124 2.33 4.88 3.18
N LEU A 125 2.45 6.12 2.70
CA LEU A 125 3.62 6.98 2.96
C LEU A 125 3.77 7.33 4.45
N ILE A 126 2.64 7.45 5.17
CA ILE A 126 2.64 7.85 6.58
C ILE A 126 3.32 6.79 7.46
N PRO A 127 2.88 5.52 7.50
CA PRO A 127 3.55 4.51 8.31
C PRO A 127 4.99 4.26 7.85
N THR A 128 5.28 4.29 6.55
CA THR A 128 6.66 4.12 6.06
C THR A 128 7.59 5.24 6.53
N LEU A 129 7.13 6.50 6.46
CA LEU A 129 7.92 7.65 6.89
C LEU A 129 8.24 7.56 8.39
N ILE A 130 7.24 7.23 9.21
CA ILE A 130 7.42 7.10 10.65
C ILE A 130 8.41 5.95 10.94
N ILE A 131 8.31 4.82 10.24
CA ILE A 131 9.26 3.71 10.39
C ILE A 131 10.70 4.15 10.07
N ILE A 132 10.92 4.79 8.91
CA ILE A 132 12.24 5.23 8.46
C ILE A 132 12.85 6.24 9.44
N THR A 133 12.11 7.31 9.75
CA THR A 133 12.62 8.43 10.56
C THR A 133 12.84 8.06 12.01
N ARG A 134 12.07 7.11 12.57
CA ARG A 134 12.12 6.75 13.98
C ARG A 134 12.99 5.53 14.27
N TRP A 135 12.91 4.48 13.45
CA TRP A 135 13.63 3.21 13.66
C TRP A 135 14.76 2.97 12.66
N GLY A 136 15.05 3.92 11.75
CA GLY A 136 16.29 3.89 10.97
C GLY A 136 17.52 4.04 11.85
N ASN A 137 18.60 3.30 11.57
CA ASN A 137 19.78 3.26 12.46
C ASN A 137 20.70 4.49 12.29
N GLN A 138 20.81 5.03 11.08
CA GLN A 138 21.75 6.11 10.76
C GLN A 138 21.18 7.50 11.05
N ALA A 139 22.05 8.47 11.36
CA ALA A 139 21.66 9.87 11.60
C ALA A 139 20.97 10.52 10.37
N GLN A 140 21.35 10.09 9.17
CA GLN A 140 20.78 10.54 7.89
C GLN A 140 19.34 10.04 7.64
N ARG A 141 18.74 9.28 8.56
CA ARG A 141 17.35 8.80 8.45
C ARG A 141 16.32 9.92 8.32
N LEU A 142 16.57 11.09 8.94
CA LEU A 142 15.67 12.23 8.84
C LEU A 142 15.74 12.84 7.44
N THR A 143 16.95 13.01 6.90
CA THR A 143 17.14 13.50 5.54
C THR A 143 16.58 12.52 4.50
N ALA A 144 16.82 11.21 4.67
CA ALA A 144 16.24 10.17 3.81
C ALA A 144 14.71 10.19 3.86
N GLY A 145 14.12 10.32 5.06
CA GLY A 145 12.68 10.47 5.23
C GLY A 145 12.11 11.71 4.52
N THR A 146 12.80 12.85 4.59
CA THR A 146 12.37 14.05 3.86
C THR A 146 12.43 13.87 2.35
N TYR A 147 13.49 13.26 1.82
CA TYR A 147 13.59 12.98 0.39
C TYR A 147 12.48 12.03 -0.07
N PHE A 148 12.27 10.94 0.65
CA PHE A 148 11.18 10.00 0.38
C PHE A 148 9.81 10.68 0.31
N LEU A 149 9.46 11.51 1.30
CA LEU A 149 8.18 12.19 1.33
C LEU A 149 8.02 13.21 0.20
N PHE A 150 9.00 14.08 -0.01
CA PHE A 150 8.83 15.15 -1.00
C PHE A 150 8.87 14.63 -2.43
N TYR A 151 9.73 13.65 -2.74
CA TYR A 151 9.74 13.05 -4.07
C TYR A 151 8.39 12.41 -4.37
N THR A 152 7.88 11.59 -3.45
CA THR A 152 6.61 10.88 -3.64
C THR A 152 5.42 11.82 -3.74
N LEU A 153 5.33 12.85 -2.90
CA LEU A 153 4.25 13.85 -2.97
C LEU A 153 4.28 14.69 -4.25
N ILE A 154 5.46 15.16 -4.67
CA ILE A 154 5.59 15.93 -5.92
C ILE A 154 5.22 15.05 -7.12
N GLY A 155 5.58 13.77 -7.06
CA GLY A 155 5.20 12.77 -8.05
C GLY A 155 3.69 12.51 -8.10
N SER A 156 3.03 12.45 -6.94
CA SER A 156 1.64 12.02 -6.80
C SER A 156 0.60 13.13 -7.03
N LEU A 157 0.93 14.40 -6.76
CA LEU A 157 -0.01 15.51 -6.98
C LEU A 157 -0.46 15.68 -8.45
N PRO A 158 0.42 15.58 -9.47
CA PRO A 158 0.00 15.56 -10.87
C PRO A 158 -0.97 14.43 -11.19
N LEU A 159 -0.76 13.24 -10.62
CA LEU A 159 -1.68 12.10 -10.77
C LEU A 159 -3.06 12.44 -10.20
N LEU A 160 -3.15 13.08 -9.03
CA LEU A 160 -4.44 13.52 -8.47
C LEU A 160 -5.19 14.46 -9.41
N ILE A 161 -4.50 15.46 -9.95
CA ILE A 161 -5.09 16.42 -10.90
C ILE A 161 -5.58 15.69 -12.15
N ALA A 162 -4.78 14.74 -12.67
CA ALA A 162 -5.13 13.94 -13.84
C ALA A 162 -6.36 13.06 -13.61
N LEU A 163 -6.50 12.45 -12.42
CA LEU A 163 -7.66 11.66 -12.04
C LEU A 163 -8.92 12.52 -11.88
N LEU A 164 -8.82 13.66 -11.19
CA LEU A 164 -9.96 14.58 -11.05
C LEU A 164 -10.44 15.13 -12.40
N TYR A 165 -9.50 15.42 -13.31
CA TYR A 165 -9.82 15.81 -14.68
C TYR A 165 -10.56 14.71 -15.43
N MET A 166 -10.09 13.45 -15.34
CA MET A 166 -10.78 12.30 -15.93
C MET A 166 -12.18 12.13 -15.37
N GLN A 167 -12.34 12.19 -14.05
CA GLN A 167 -13.65 12.09 -13.39
C GLN A 167 -14.64 13.12 -13.93
N LYS A 168 -14.18 14.35 -14.23
CA LYS A 168 -15.02 15.41 -14.81
C LYS A 168 -15.48 15.08 -16.24
N ILE A 169 -14.69 14.36 -17.01
CA ILE A 169 -14.95 14.02 -18.41
C ILE A 169 -15.79 12.75 -18.53
N THR A 170 -15.35 11.66 -17.90
CA THR A 170 -15.96 10.33 -18.02
C THR A 170 -17.11 10.14 -17.04
N GLY A 171 -17.24 11.00 -16.02
CA GLY A 171 -18.23 10.91 -14.96
C GLY A 171 -17.97 9.77 -13.94
N THR A 172 -17.06 8.85 -14.24
CA THR A 172 -16.68 7.72 -13.37
C THR A 172 -15.20 7.40 -13.47
N LEU A 173 -14.62 6.93 -12.36
CA LEU A 173 -13.23 6.45 -12.26
C LEU A 173 -13.16 4.98 -11.83
N SER A 174 -14.30 4.28 -11.88
CA SER A 174 -14.36 2.86 -11.58
C SER A 174 -13.66 2.09 -12.71
N LEU A 175 -12.71 1.23 -12.36
CA LEU A 175 -11.98 0.40 -13.34
C LEU A 175 -12.93 -0.49 -14.16
N MET A 176 -14.10 -0.82 -13.63
CA MET A 176 -15.11 -1.62 -14.31
C MET A 176 -15.84 -0.84 -15.40
N THR A 177 -16.25 0.40 -15.11
CA THR A 177 -17.05 1.22 -16.04
C THR A 177 -16.18 1.93 -17.06
N LEU A 178 -14.94 2.27 -16.70
CA LEU A 178 -14.05 3.08 -17.53
C LEU A 178 -13.73 2.39 -18.86
N HIS A 179 -13.64 1.05 -18.89
CA HIS A 179 -13.47 0.28 -20.13
C HIS A 179 -14.61 0.45 -21.14
N TYR A 180 -15.81 0.81 -20.68
CA TYR A 180 -16.99 1.02 -21.51
C TYR A 180 -17.28 2.49 -21.81
N THR A 181 -16.50 3.42 -21.22
CA THR A 181 -16.66 4.84 -21.51
C THR A 181 -16.01 5.21 -22.84
N PRO A 182 -16.66 6.02 -23.69
CA PRO A 182 -16.06 6.46 -24.93
C PRO A 182 -14.80 7.27 -24.64
N ALA A 183 -13.72 7.00 -25.38
CA ALA A 183 -12.48 7.73 -25.22
C ALA A 183 -12.72 9.23 -25.45
N PRO A 184 -12.21 10.12 -24.57
CA PRO A 184 -12.41 11.54 -24.75
C PRO A 184 -11.80 12.01 -26.07
N HIS A 185 -12.66 12.52 -26.96
CA HIS A 185 -12.23 13.20 -28.17
C HIS A 185 -11.74 14.61 -27.81
N SER A 186 -10.48 14.77 -27.39
CA SER A 186 -9.87 16.11 -27.32
C SER A 186 -8.32 16.12 -27.35
N TYR A 187 -7.82 17.03 -28.19
CA TYR A 187 -6.46 17.58 -28.38
C TYR A 187 -5.23 16.75 -27.96
N LEU A 188 -4.48 16.32 -28.98
CA LEU A 188 -3.22 15.55 -28.92
C LEU A 188 -2.15 16.11 -27.95
N SER A 189 -2.13 17.42 -27.69
CA SER A 189 -1.16 18.07 -26.79
C SER A 189 -1.48 17.88 -25.31
N GLY A 190 -2.76 18.01 -24.93
CA GLY A 190 -3.22 17.77 -23.56
C GLY A 190 -3.06 16.31 -23.14
N MET A 191 -3.24 15.38 -24.08
CA MET A 191 -3.07 13.94 -23.86
C MET A 191 -1.64 13.57 -23.44
N LYS A 192 -0.61 14.22 -24.01
CA LYS A 192 0.78 13.96 -23.63
C LYS A 192 1.09 14.39 -22.20
N MET A 193 0.61 15.57 -21.79
CA MET A 193 0.79 16.07 -20.42
C MET A 193 -0.01 15.25 -19.42
N TRP A 194 -1.25 14.87 -19.77
CA TRP A 194 -2.07 14.01 -18.94
C TRP A 194 -1.44 12.62 -18.75
N TRP A 195 -0.94 12.01 -19.82
CA TRP A 195 -0.21 10.75 -19.75
C TRP A 195 1.03 10.84 -18.86
N ALA A 196 1.82 11.90 -19.00
CA ALA A 196 2.97 12.15 -18.14
C ALA A 196 2.55 12.29 -16.67
N ALA A 197 1.48 13.06 -16.39
CA ALA A 197 0.95 13.24 -15.04
C ALA A 197 0.46 11.92 -14.42
N CYS A 198 -0.17 11.05 -15.21
CA CYS A 198 -0.59 9.72 -14.77
C CYS A 198 0.58 8.80 -14.43
N LEU A 199 1.70 8.86 -15.17
CA LEU A 199 2.83 7.95 -14.97
C LEU A 199 3.84 8.44 -13.94
N LEU A 200 4.05 9.76 -13.82
CA LEU A 200 5.10 10.35 -12.99
C LEU A 200 5.06 9.84 -11.53
N ALA A 201 3.87 9.72 -10.94
CA ALA A 201 3.70 9.20 -9.59
C ALA A 201 4.27 7.78 -9.42
N PHE A 202 4.03 6.92 -10.41
CA PHE A 202 4.53 5.55 -10.39
C PHE A 202 6.02 5.48 -10.70
N LEU A 203 6.55 6.36 -11.56
CA LEU A 203 7.99 6.45 -11.86
C LEU A 203 8.83 7.00 -10.72
N VAL A 204 8.22 7.74 -9.80
CA VAL A 204 8.90 8.14 -8.56
C VAL A 204 8.93 6.98 -7.57
N LYS A 205 7.81 6.25 -7.39
CA LYS A 205 7.74 5.10 -6.47
C LYS A 205 8.46 3.85 -6.99
N MET A 206 8.50 3.65 -8.31
CA MET A 206 9.40 2.72 -9.00
C MET A 206 10.64 3.52 -9.37
N PRO A 207 11.69 3.53 -8.53
CA PRO A 207 12.79 4.49 -8.59
C PRO A 207 13.50 4.47 -9.95
N LEU A 208 13.02 5.28 -10.90
CA LEU A 208 13.58 5.37 -12.23
C LEU A 208 14.92 6.12 -12.16
N TYR A 209 15.82 5.80 -13.09
CA TYR A 209 17.11 6.46 -13.18
C TYR A 209 16.96 8.00 -13.26
N GLY A 210 17.63 8.73 -12.36
CA GLY A 210 17.42 10.18 -12.16
C GLY A 210 16.44 10.56 -11.02
N LEU A 211 15.42 9.75 -10.73
CA LEU A 211 14.48 9.97 -9.60
C LEU A 211 14.75 9.04 -8.40
N HIS A 212 15.69 8.11 -8.53
CA HIS A 212 16.06 7.12 -7.52
C HIS A 212 16.82 7.65 -6.29
N LEU A 213 17.16 8.94 -6.23
CA LEU A 213 18.03 9.50 -5.19
C LEU A 213 17.48 9.39 -3.76
N TRP A 214 16.18 9.10 -3.60
CA TRP A 214 15.57 8.90 -2.28
C TRP A 214 15.79 7.48 -1.71
N LEU A 215 16.24 6.52 -2.52
CA LEU A 215 16.39 5.10 -2.15
C LEU A 215 17.78 4.71 -1.58
N PRO A 216 18.93 5.13 -2.17
CA PRO A 216 20.26 4.74 -1.69
C PRO A 216 20.65 5.46 -0.41
#